data_AF-A0A967T3M0-F1
#
_entry.id   AF-A0A967T3M0-F1
#
_cell.length_a   1.000
_cell.length_b   1.000
_cell.length_c   1.000
_cell.angle_alpha   90.00
_cell.angle_beta   90.00
_cell.angle_gamma   90.00
#
_symmetry.space_group_name_H-M   'P 1'
#
loop_
_entity.id
_entity.type
_entity.pdbx_description
1 polymer ?
#
loop_
_entity_poly.entity_id
_entity_poly.type
_entity_poly.pdbx_seq_one_letter_code
_entity_poly.pdbx_strand_id
1 'polypeptide(L)'
;MTTAENRFLNRSQFQAQLNTIDPQQVMIEWREQIEKFIKLTGRKPTHLDSHHHTAYYTKNLSRLVMELAREYGCALRHPNTQKNSPLLDGLPKGVKVIILNHAPSLLKNLKIPTTDILYT
;
A
#
# COMPACT_ATOMS: atom_id res chain seq x y z
N MET A 1 3.72 -3.68 -14.04
CA MET A 1 4.17 -4.38 -12.80
C MET A 1 4.13 -5.90 -12.95
N THR A 2 4.51 -6.40 -14.12
CA THR A 2 4.35 -7.82 -14.47
C THR A 2 5.61 -8.35 -15.14
N THR A 3 5.83 -9.66 -15.07
CA THR A 3 6.84 -10.37 -15.87
C THR A 3 6.37 -10.49 -17.32
N ALA A 4 7.25 -10.95 -18.20
CA ALA A 4 6.90 -11.25 -19.60
C ALA A 4 5.78 -12.30 -19.72
N GLU A 5 5.64 -13.19 -18.73
CA GLU A 5 4.56 -14.20 -18.67
C GLU A 5 3.28 -13.65 -18.00
N ASN A 6 3.12 -12.33 -17.91
CA ASN A 6 1.95 -11.66 -17.34
C ASN A 6 1.63 -12.04 -15.88
N ARG A 7 2.67 -12.30 -15.08
CA ARG A 7 2.55 -12.53 -13.62
C ARG A 7 3.02 -11.31 -12.85
N PHE A 8 2.48 -11.05 -11.66
CA PHE A 8 3.04 -10.01 -10.80
C PHE A 8 4.50 -10.30 -10.45
N LEU A 9 5.31 -9.25 -10.37
CA LEU A 9 6.68 -9.33 -9.86
C LEU A 9 6.66 -9.87 -8.43
N ASN A 10 7.54 -10.82 -8.13
CA ASN A 10 7.71 -11.24 -6.74
C ASN A 10 8.32 -10.11 -5.90
N ARG A 11 8.32 -10.27 -4.57
CA ARG A 11 8.78 -9.22 -3.63
C ARG A 11 10.18 -8.69 -3.97
N SER A 12 11.14 -9.56 -4.30
CA SER A 12 12.51 -9.15 -4.62
C SER A 12 12.61 -8.42 -5.95
N GLN A 13 11.94 -8.94 -6.99
CA GLN A 13 11.87 -8.30 -8.30
C GLN A 13 11.20 -6.92 -8.24
N PHE A 14 10.12 -6.80 -7.45
CA PHE A 14 9.42 -5.54 -7.24
C PHE A 14 10.32 -4.52 -6.53
N GLN A 15 11.06 -4.94 -5.49
CA GLN A 15 12.01 -4.08 -4.79
C GLN A 15 13.12 -3.56 -5.71
N ALA A 16 13.66 -4.42 -6.58
CA ALA A 16 14.69 -4.03 -7.55
C ALA A 16 14.20 -3.01 -8.59
N GLN A 17 12.88 -2.95 -8.83
CA GLN A 17 12.27 -2.11 -9.86
C GLN A 17 11.51 -0.91 -9.29
N LEU A 18 11.65 -0.59 -7.99
CA LEU A 18 10.86 0.49 -7.37
C LEU A 18 10.99 1.85 -8.08
N ASN A 19 12.14 2.12 -8.68
CA ASN A 19 12.40 3.38 -9.39
C ASN A 19 11.88 3.39 -10.84
N THR A 20 11.46 2.24 -11.38
CA THR A 20 10.97 2.10 -12.76
C THR A 20 9.47 1.83 -12.84
N ILE A 21 8.80 1.65 -11.69
CA ILE A 21 7.35 1.46 -11.64
C ILE A 21 6.65 2.77 -12.03
N ASP A 22 5.78 2.67 -13.04
CA ASP A 22 4.88 3.74 -13.43
C ASP A 22 3.72 3.89 -12.42
N PRO A 23 3.62 5.02 -11.70
CA PRO A 23 2.52 5.28 -10.77
C PRO A 23 1.13 5.23 -11.41
N GLN A 24 0.99 5.56 -12.70
CA GLN A 24 -0.30 5.52 -13.39
C GLN A 24 -0.79 4.08 -13.55
N GLN A 25 0.09 3.17 -13.96
CA GLN A 25 -0.24 1.75 -14.04
C GLN A 25 -0.62 1.17 -12.68
N VAL A 26 0.06 1.60 -11.61
CA VAL A 26 -0.28 1.20 -10.22
C VAL A 26 -1.68 1.64 -9.86
N MET A 27 -2.00 2.91 -10.10
CA MET A 27 -3.30 3.49 -9.79
C MET A 27 -4.44 2.78 -10.54
N ILE A 28 -4.23 2.49 -11.83
CA ILE A 28 -5.20 1.75 -12.65
C ILE A 28 -5.39 0.34 -12.07
N GLU A 29 -4.31 -0.43 -11.89
CA GLU A 29 -4.37 -1.80 -11.39
C GLU A 29 -5.03 -1.90 -10.01
N TRP A 30 -4.65 -1.04 -9.06
CA TRP A 30 -5.22 -1.08 -7.71
C TRP A 30 -6.69 -0.68 -7.70
N ARG A 31 -7.10 0.29 -8.54
CA ARG A 31 -8.51 0.62 -8.71
C ARG A 31 -9.30 -0.57 -9.25
N GLU A 32 -8.78 -1.25 -10.28
CA GLU A 32 -9.40 -2.45 -10.84
C GLU A 32 -9.56 -3.57 -9.81
N GLN A 33 -8.58 -3.79 -8.93
CA GLN A 33 -8.69 -4.76 -7.84
C GLN A 33 -9.83 -4.42 -6.86
N ILE A 34 -9.97 -3.13 -6.50
CA ILE A 34 -11.05 -2.66 -5.62
C ILE A 34 -12.42 -2.79 -6.31
N GLU A 35 -12.54 -2.35 -7.56
CA GLU A 35 -13.78 -2.44 -8.34
C GLU A 35 -14.18 -3.91 -8.56
N LYS A 36 -13.21 -4.79 -8.80
CA LYS A 36 -13.47 -6.23 -8.92
C LYS A 36 -14.01 -6.81 -7.61
N PHE A 37 -13.45 -6.41 -6.46
CA PHE A 37 -13.99 -6.80 -5.15
C PHE A 37 -15.44 -6.33 -4.98
N ILE A 38 -15.73 -5.06 -5.30
CA ILE A 38 -17.08 -4.50 -5.19
C ILE A 38 -18.06 -5.24 -6.09
N LYS A 39 -17.69 -5.47 -7.35
CA LYS A 39 -18.51 -6.19 -8.34
C LYS A 39 -18.82 -7.62 -7.92
N LEU A 40 -17.84 -8.33 -7.34
CA LEU A 40 -18.01 -9.73 -6.93
C LEU A 40 -18.80 -9.88 -5.64
N THR A 41 -18.65 -8.94 -4.70
CA THR A 41 -19.23 -9.06 -3.35
C THR A 41 -20.50 -8.26 -3.17
N GLY A 42 -20.77 -7.28 -4.04
CA GLY A 42 -21.82 -6.29 -3.86
C GLY A 42 -21.58 -5.34 -2.69
N ARG A 43 -20.36 -5.27 -2.14
CA ARG A 43 -20.03 -4.50 -0.94
C ARG A 43 -18.82 -3.59 -1.18
N LYS A 44 -18.83 -2.41 -0.57
CA LYS A 44 -17.64 -1.55 -0.50
C LYS A 44 -16.61 -2.14 0.48
N PRO A 45 -15.30 -1.95 0.23
CA PRO A 45 -14.29 -2.33 1.21
C PRO A 45 -14.50 -1.52 2.50
N THR A 46 -14.37 -2.17 3.66
CA THR A 46 -14.33 -1.46 4.95
C THR A 46 -12.96 -0.84 5.21
N HIS A 47 -11.93 -1.43 4.60
CA HIS A 47 -10.56 -0.95 4.63
C HIS A 47 -9.76 -1.47 3.43
N LEU A 48 -8.60 -0.84 3.19
CA LEU A 48 -7.57 -1.34 2.29
C LEU A 48 -6.35 -1.80 3.08
N ASP A 49 -5.70 -2.84 2.57
CA ASP A 49 -4.36 -3.25 2.96
C ASP A 49 -3.50 -3.51 1.70
N SER A 50 -2.25 -3.88 1.92
CA SER A 50 -1.33 -4.18 0.81
C SER A 50 -0.46 -5.36 1.18
N HIS A 51 -0.52 -6.40 0.35
CA HIS A 51 0.33 -7.57 0.51
C HIS A 51 1.81 -7.17 0.55
N HIS A 52 2.54 -7.73 1.53
CA HIS A 52 3.93 -7.37 1.84
C HIS A 52 4.19 -5.87 2.15
N HIS A 53 3.17 -5.09 2.49
CA HIS A 53 3.29 -3.64 2.74
C HIS A 53 3.85 -2.86 1.52
N THR A 54 3.70 -3.40 0.31
CA THR A 54 4.31 -2.85 -0.91
C THR A 54 3.82 -1.44 -1.22
N ALA A 55 2.58 -1.10 -0.85
CA ALA A 55 2.06 0.25 -0.97
C ALA A 55 2.86 1.30 -0.19
N TYR A 56 3.64 0.89 0.81
CA TYR A 56 4.47 1.79 1.62
C TYR A 56 5.95 1.81 1.22
N TYR A 57 6.32 1.17 0.11
CA TYR A 57 7.72 1.08 -0.30
C TYR A 57 8.26 2.40 -0.86
N THR A 58 7.41 3.24 -1.43
CA THR A 58 7.78 4.58 -1.89
C THR A 58 6.76 5.61 -1.43
N LYS A 59 7.17 6.89 -1.41
CA LYS A 59 6.27 8.01 -1.10
C LYS A 59 5.10 8.10 -2.10
N ASN A 60 5.37 7.83 -3.38
CA ASN A 60 4.36 7.86 -4.43
C ASN A 60 3.34 6.75 -4.24
N LEU A 61 3.78 5.50 -4.03
CA LEU A 61 2.87 4.38 -3.75
C LEU A 61 2.04 4.63 -2.49
N SER A 62 2.64 5.22 -1.46
CA SER A 62 1.94 5.55 -0.21
C SER A 62 0.83 6.57 -0.44
N ARG A 63 1.08 7.56 -1.31
CA ARG A 63 0.07 8.54 -1.71
C ARG A 63 -1.06 7.88 -2.50
N LEU A 64 -0.76 7.03 -3.48
CA LEU A 64 -1.78 6.39 -4.32
C LEU A 64 -2.77 5.56 -3.50
N VAL A 65 -2.28 4.74 -2.56
CA VAL A 65 -3.17 3.91 -1.74
C VAL A 65 -4.05 4.76 -0.81
N MET A 66 -3.55 5.91 -0.33
CA MET A 66 -4.33 6.84 0.50
C MET A 66 -5.36 7.62 -0.33
N GLU A 67 -5.04 7.96 -1.57
CA GLU A 67 -5.99 8.56 -2.51
C GLU A 67 -7.14 7.59 -2.81
N LEU A 68 -6.84 6.31 -3.04
CA LEU A 68 -7.85 5.27 -3.20
C LEU A 68 -8.68 5.08 -1.93
N ALA A 69 -8.06 4.98 -0.75
CA ALA A 69 -8.80 4.87 0.51
C ALA A 69 -9.79 6.03 0.70
N ARG A 70 -9.39 7.26 0.33
CA ARG A 70 -10.27 8.43 0.33
C ARG A 70 -11.38 8.36 -0.73
N GLU A 71 -11.04 7.96 -1.95
CA GLU A 71 -11.98 7.81 -3.08
C GLU A 71 -13.10 6.82 -2.74
N TYR A 72 -12.74 5.68 -2.14
CA TYR A 72 -13.68 4.63 -1.76
C TYR A 72 -14.31 4.84 -0.38
N GLY A 73 -13.86 5.85 0.37
CA GLY A 73 -14.40 6.20 1.69
C GLY A 73 -14.17 5.12 2.75
N CYS A 74 -13.03 4.44 2.72
CA CYS A 74 -12.71 3.34 3.63
C CYS A 74 -11.43 3.60 4.44
N ALA A 75 -11.22 2.80 5.48
CA ALA A 75 -10.01 2.89 6.29
C ALA A 75 -8.77 2.34 5.54
N LEU A 76 -7.58 2.60 6.08
CA LEU A 76 -6.32 2.04 5.59
C LEU A 76 -5.60 1.35 6.75
N ARG A 77 -5.10 0.12 6.53
CA ARG A 77 -4.26 -0.59 7.51
C ARG A 77 -3.05 0.27 7.85
N HIS A 78 -2.78 0.49 9.13
CA HIS A 78 -1.71 1.38 9.55
C HIS A 78 -0.36 0.79 9.09
N PRO A 79 0.54 1.61 8.52
CA PRO A 79 1.90 1.17 8.16
C PRO A 79 2.78 0.82 9.38
N ASN A 80 2.26 0.88 10.62
CA ASN A 80 3.05 0.71 11.83
C ASN A 80 3.43 -0.75 11.97
N THR A 81 4.63 -1.06 11.50
CA THR A 81 5.35 -2.26 11.87
C THR A 81 6.25 -1.89 13.04
N GLN A 82 6.24 -2.65 14.14
CA GLN A 82 7.22 -2.49 15.21
C GLN A 82 8.64 -2.42 14.61
N LYS A 83 9.57 -1.63 15.18
CA LYS A 83 10.92 -1.44 14.61
C LYS A 83 11.67 -2.76 14.32
N ASN A 84 11.34 -3.82 15.04
CA ASN A 84 11.90 -5.17 14.90
C ASN A 84 10.93 -6.15 14.23
N SER A 85 9.94 -5.66 13.48
CA SER A 85 8.97 -6.52 12.80
C SER A 85 9.66 -7.32 11.68
N PRO A 86 9.38 -8.63 11.55
CA PRO A 86 9.84 -9.44 10.42
C PRO A 86 9.43 -8.89 9.05
N LEU A 87 8.41 -8.03 9.01
CA LEU A 87 7.95 -7.35 7.80
C LEU A 87 8.97 -6.34 7.26
N LEU A 88 9.90 -5.88 8.10
CA LEU A 88 10.99 -4.98 7.72
C LEU A 88 12.24 -5.75 7.27
N ASP A 89 12.31 -7.06 7.48
CA ASP A 89 13.51 -7.83 7.18
C ASP A 89 13.77 -7.91 5.68
N GLY A 90 15.03 -7.70 5.30
CA GLY A 90 15.45 -7.63 3.91
C GLY A 90 15.02 -6.37 3.15
N LEU A 91 14.30 -5.42 3.77
CA LEU A 91 13.95 -4.16 3.11
C LEU A 91 15.13 -3.19 3.03
N PRO A 92 15.30 -2.45 1.91
CA PRO A 92 16.28 -1.37 1.81
C PRO A 92 16.07 -0.30 2.89
N LYS A 93 17.16 0.33 3.37
CA LYS A 93 17.10 1.37 4.42
C LYS A 93 16.13 2.50 4.07
N GLY A 94 16.12 2.96 2.81
CA GLY A 94 15.21 4.00 2.35
C GLY A 94 13.74 3.61 2.46
N VAL A 95 13.41 2.35 2.14
CA VAL A 95 12.05 1.80 2.28
C VAL A 95 11.64 1.75 3.76
N LYS A 96 12.53 1.28 4.64
CA LYS A 96 12.27 1.25 6.11
C LYS A 96 11.94 2.64 6.65
N VAL A 97 12.67 3.67 6.22
CA VAL A 97 12.43 5.07 6.62
C VAL A 97 11.04 5.54 6.19
N ILE A 98 10.58 5.14 5.01
CA ILE A 98 9.25 5.51 4.50
C ILE A 98 8.16 4.84 5.34
N ILE A 99 8.27 3.52 5.56
CA ILE A 99 7.30 2.75 6.36
C ILE A 99 7.22 3.27 7.80
N LEU A 100 8.37 3.52 8.43
CA LEU A 100 8.42 3.89 9.86
C LEU A 100 8.05 5.35 10.13
N ASN A 101 8.28 6.26 9.16
CA ASN A 101 8.14 7.70 9.40
C ASN A 101 7.18 8.38 8.42
N HIS A 102 7.42 8.21 7.12
CA HIS A 102 6.71 9.00 6.11
C HIS A 102 5.25 8.58 5.94
N ALA A 103 4.97 7.28 5.77
CA ALA A 103 3.63 6.77 5.57
C ALA A 103 2.72 7.04 6.79
N PRO A 104 3.15 6.81 8.06
CA PRO A 104 2.40 7.23 9.24
C PRO A 104 2.09 8.73 9.27
N SER A 105 3.08 9.57 8.95
CA SER A 105 2.91 11.03 8.95
C SER A 105 1.91 11.48 7.87
N LEU A 106 2.01 10.93 6.66
CA LEU A 106 1.10 11.25 5.57
C LEU A 106 -0.33 10.82 5.88
N LEU A 107 -0.50 9.63 6.45
CA LEU A 107 -1.80 9.12 6.87
C LEU A 107 -2.47 10.05 7.88
N LYS A 108 -1.72 10.49 8.91
CA LYS A 108 -2.21 11.44 9.92
C LYS A 108 -2.60 12.78 9.30
N ASN A 109 -1.78 13.30 8.39
CA ASN A 109 -2.02 14.59 7.73
C ASN A 109 -3.26 14.56 6.83
N LEU A 110 -3.48 13.46 6.11
CA LEU A 110 -4.63 13.27 5.24
C LEU A 110 -5.91 12.86 5.99
N LYS A 111 -5.83 12.65 7.31
CA LYS A 111 -6.95 12.24 8.19
C LYS A 111 -7.67 10.98 7.68
N ILE A 112 -6.91 10.04 7.09
CA ILE A 112 -7.48 8.76 6.65
C ILE A 112 -7.72 7.88 7.89
N PRO A 113 -8.92 7.32 8.08
CA PRO A 113 -9.19 6.39 9.19
C PRO A 113 -8.28 5.17 9.11
N THR A 114 -7.85 4.62 10.25
CA THR A 114 -7.07 3.37 10.28
C THR A 114 -7.80 2.27 11.03
N THR A 115 -7.62 1.04 10.57
CA THR A 115 -8.23 -0.15 11.19
C THR A 115 -7.55 -0.59 12.47
N ASP A 116 -6.32 -0.13 12.72
CA ASP A 116 -5.49 -0.58 13.84
C ASP A 116 -5.67 0.28 15.11
N ILE A 117 -6.73 1.11 15.17
CA ILE A 117 -7.17 1.75 16.42
C ILE A 117 -7.93 0.70 17.23
N LEU A 118 -7.19 -0.25 17.80
CA LEU A 118 -7.64 -1.01 18.96
C LEU A 118 -7.18 -0.19 20.17
N TYR A 119 -8.11 0.58 20.75
CA TYR A 119 -7.97 1.35 21.99
C TYR A 119 -7.06 2.60 21.91
N THR A 120 -7.72 3.77 21.83
CA THR A 120 -7.24 5.02 22.45
C THR A 120 -8.30 5.50 23.41
#